data_AF-A0A7M3ZXI5-F1
#
_entry.id   AF-A0A7M3ZXI5-F1
#
_cell.length_a   1.000
_cell.length_b   1.000
_cell.length_c   1.000
_cell.angle_alpha   90.00
_cell.angle_beta   90.00
_cell.angle_gamma   90.00
#
_symmetry.space_group_name_H-M   'P 1'
#
loop_
_entity.id
_entity.type
_entity.pdbx_description
1 polymer ?
#
loop_
_entity_poly.entity_id
_entity_poly.type
_entity_poly.pdbx_seq_one_letter_code
_entity_poly.pdbx_strand_id
1 'polypeptide(L)'
;MAATAIGVAVWLAGLGHPLLAGLASVFPAIFLTSMVALWLAQGPSVPQGAAGPMMLGGASVAVYANVAMWSLPAYGAIVGSLLAWVVSVLGWSVPAYLVLRRVHVDVNG
;
A
#
# COMPACT_ATOMS: atom_id res chain seq x y z
N MET A 1 -15.19 3.84 -2.30
CA MET A 1 -13.75 3.92 -1.96
C MET A 1 -12.86 3.24 -3.00
N ALA A 2 -13.03 1.94 -3.32
CA ALA A 2 -12.25 1.35 -4.42
C ALA A 2 -12.56 1.97 -5.79
N ALA A 3 -13.85 2.14 -6.14
CA ALA A 3 -14.25 2.78 -7.40
C ALA A 3 -13.71 4.21 -7.55
N THR A 4 -13.67 4.98 -6.46
CA THR A 4 -13.12 6.34 -6.45
C THR A 4 -11.60 6.35 -6.59
N ALA A 5 -10.90 5.43 -5.91
CA ALA A 5 -9.44 5.28 -6.06
C ALA A 5 -9.06 4.83 -7.48
N ILE A 6 -9.81 3.90 -8.07
CA ILE A 6 -9.65 3.47 -9.46
C ILE A 6 -9.96 4.64 -10.41
N GLY A 7 -11.01 5.42 -10.17
CA GLY A 7 -11.34 6.60 -10.99
C GLY A 7 -10.22 7.64 -11.00
N VAL A 8 -9.65 7.97 -9.83
CA VAL A 8 -8.48 8.86 -9.72
C VAL A 8 -7.26 8.27 -10.41
N ALA A 9 -7.01 6.97 -10.25
CA ALA A 9 -5.94 6.29 -10.95
C ALA A 9 -6.09 6.36 -12.48
N VAL A 10 -7.28 6.09 -13.02
CA VAL A 10 -7.54 6.20 -14.47
C VAL A 10 -7.33 7.63 -14.96
N TRP A 11 -7.71 8.64 -14.17
CA TRP A 11 -7.42 10.03 -14.49
C TRP A 11 -5.90 10.32 -14.52
N LEU A 12 -5.14 9.83 -13.54
CA LEU A 12 -3.67 9.94 -13.52
C LEU A 12 -3.01 9.21 -14.71
N ALA A 13 -3.59 8.11 -15.19
CA ALA A 13 -3.12 7.44 -16.40
C ALA A 13 -3.25 8.36 -17.63
N GLY A 14 -4.35 9.12 -17.72
CA GLY A 14 -4.57 10.11 -18.78
C GLY A 14 -3.59 11.29 -18.74
N LEU A 15 -2.92 11.54 -17.61
CA LEU A 15 -1.91 12.59 -17.45
C LEU A 15 -0.49 12.14 -17.78
N GLY A 16 -0.30 10.90 -18.24
CA GLY A 16 1.03 10.35 -18.57
C GLY A 16 1.74 9.65 -17.41
N HIS A 17 1.02 9.34 -16.31
CA HIS A 17 1.55 8.57 -15.18
C HIS A 17 0.90 7.16 -15.04
N PRO A 18 0.97 6.29 -16.07
CA PRO A 18 0.30 4.99 -16.06
C PRO A 18 0.82 4.03 -14.98
N LEU A 19 2.09 4.16 -14.58
CA LEU A 19 2.70 3.36 -13.52
C LEU A 19 2.09 3.68 -12.14
N LEU A 20 1.94 4.97 -11.82
CA LEU A 20 1.22 5.41 -10.61
C LEU A 20 -0.22 4.96 -10.64
N ALA A 21 -0.89 5.16 -11.77
CA ALA A 21 -2.28 4.77 -11.96
C ALA A 21 -2.48 3.26 -11.72
N GLY A 22 -1.64 2.41 -12.31
CA GLY A 22 -1.70 0.97 -12.10
C GLY A 22 -1.54 0.61 -10.62
N LEU A 23 -0.52 1.15 -9.96
CA LEU A 23 -0.27 0.85 -8.55
C LEU A 23 -1.37 1.41 -7.63
N ALA A 24 -1.90 2.60 -7.90
CA ALA A 24 -2.95 3.25 -7.11
C ALA A 24 -4.33 2.61 -7.28
N SER A 25 -4.61 1.96 -8.41
CA SER A 25 -5.88 1.26 -8.66
C SER A 25 -5.88 -0.20 -8.17
N VAL A 26 -4.76 -0.91 -8.39
CA VAL A 26 -4.67 -2.35 -8.08
C VAL A 26 -4.68 -2.59 -6.57
N PHE A 27 -4.02 -1.74 -5.78
CA PHE A 27 -3.91 -1.99 -4.34
C PHE A 27 -5.26 -1.89 -3.60
N PRO A 28 -6.07 -0.82 -3.78
CA PRO A 28 -7.41 -0.76 -3.19
C PRO A 28 -8.36 -1.84 -3.73
N ALA A 29 -8.18 -2.27 -4.98
CA ALA A 29 -8.98 -3.33 -5.57
C ALA A 29 -8.70 -4.68 -4.90
N ILE A 30 -7.44 -5.11 -4.83
CA ILE A 30 -7.04 -6.37 -4.16
C ILE A 30 -7.42 -6.33 -2.68
N PHE A 31 -7.16 -5.21 -2.02
CA PHE A 31 -7.49 -5.06 -0.61
C PHE A 31 -8.99 -5.24 -0.35
N LEU A 32 -9.84 -4.56 -1.12
CA LEU A 32 -11.29 -4.66 -0.96
C LEU A 32 -11.81 -6.06 -1.29
N THR A 33 -11.30 -6.70 -2.35
CA THR A 33 -11.75 -8.04 -2.72
C THR A 33 -11.38 -9.07 -1.66
N SER A 34 -10.15 -9.01 -1.11
CA SER A 34 -9.75 -9.88 0.00
C SER A 34 -10.58 -9.62 1.26
N MET A 35 -10.87 -8.37 1.61
CA MET A 35 -11.70 -8.02 2.76
C MET A 35 -13.13 -8.54 2.64
N VAL A 36 -13.75 -8.36 1.46
CA VAL A 36 -15.10 -8.88 1.18
C VAL A 36 -15.09 -10.41 1.18
N ALA A 37 -14.08 -11.04 0.59
CA ALA A 37 -13.97 -12.51 0.58
C ALA A 37 -13.84 -13.07 2.01
N LEU A 38 -12.98 -12.48 2.85
CA LEU A 38 -12.82 -12.87 4.25
C LEU A 38 -14.10 -12.62 5.05
N TRP A 39 -14.79 -11.51 4.79
CA TRP A 39 -16.06 -11.22 5.44
C TRP A 39 -17.12 -12.29 5.13
N LEU A 40 -17.23 -12.68 3.85
CA LEU A 40 -18.17 -13.73 3.42
C LEU A 40 -17.80 -15.11 4.01
N ALA A 41 -16.51 -15.41 4.14
CA ALA A 41 -16.05 -16.72 4.61
C ALA A 41 -16.03 -16.87 6.14
N GLN A 42 -15.70 -15.80 6.87
CA GLN A 42 -15.35 -15.86 8.30
C GLN A 42 -16.11 -14.85 9.16
N GLY A 43 -17.02 -14.07 8.57
CA GLY A 43 -17.77 -13.03 9.27
C GLY A 43 -16.96 -11.75 9.51
N PRO A 44 -17.55 -10.73 10.17
CA PRO A 44 -17.02 -9.37 10.22
C PRO A 44 -15.81 -9.16 11.12
N SER A 45 -15.53 -10.10 12.04
CA SER A 45 -14.46 -9.96 13.03
C SER A 45 -13.05 -9.98 12.42
N VAL A 46 -12.83 -10.79 11.38
CA VAL A 46 -11.51 -10.93 10.74
C VAL A 46 -11.13 -9.69 9.90
N PRO A 47 -12.00 -9.15 9.03
CA PRO A 47 -11.75 -7.87 8.35
C PRO A 47 -11.47 -6.71 9.30
N GLN A 48 -12.19 -6.65 10.43
CA GLN A 48 -12.02 -5.59 11.42
C GLN A 48 -10.65 -5.65 12.10
N GLY A 49 -10.19 -6.85 12.48
CA GLY A 49 -8.86 -7.04 13.08
C GLY A 49 -7.71 -6.76 12.11
N ALA A 50 -7.92 -6.97 10.81
CA ALA A 50 -6.91 -6.78 9.78
C ALA A 50 -6.86 -5.34 9.21
N ALA A 51 -7.89 -4.52 9.44
CA ALA A 51 -7.99 -3.17 8.88
C ALA A 51 -6.82 -2.27 9.27
N GLY A 52 -6.42 -2.26 10.55
CA GLY A 52 -5.32 -1.44 11.06
C GLY A 52 -3.97 -1.78 10.41
N PRO A 53 -3.50 -3.03 10.46
CA PRO A 53 -2.29 -3.47 9.76
C PRO A 53 -2.31 -3.17 8.26
N MET A 54 -3.48 -3.29 7.62
CA MET A 54 -3.57 -3.10 6.17
C MET A 54 -3.63 -1.63 5.75
N MET A 55 -4.14 -0.72 6.59
CA MET A 55 -3.98 0.73 6.38
C MET A 55 -2.51 1.15 6.43
N LEU A 56 -1.75 0.61 7.39
CA LEU A 56 -0.31 0.87 7.50
C LEU A 56 0.46 0.32 6.30
N GLY A 57 0.08 -0.86 5.80
CA GLY A 57 0.62 -1.43 4.57
C GLY A 57 0.30 -0.60 3.31
N GLY A 58 -0.92 -0.03 3.22
CA GLY A 58 -1.33 0.80 2.08
C GLY A 58 -0.47 2.05 1.89
N ALA A 59 -0.01 2.67 2.98
CA ALA A 59 0.87 3.83 2.89
C ALA A 59 2.29 3.48 2.41
N SER A 60 2.82 2.28 2.72
CA SER A 60 4.08 1.78 2.16
C SER A 60 4.01 1.64 0.62
N VAL A 61 2.86 1.24 0.08
CA VAL A 61 2.65 1.11 -1.37
C VAL A 61 2.68 2.47 -2.07
N ALA A 62 2.15 3.52 -1.43
CA ALA A 62 2.23 4.87 -1.97
C ALA A 62 3.70 5.34 -2.07
N VAL A 63 4.51 5.06 -1.05
CA VAL A 63 5.96 5.37 -1.08
C VAL A 63 6.65 4.56 -2.18
N TYR A 64 6.33 3.27 -2.31
CA TYR A 64 6.85 2.42 -3.39
C TYR A 64 6.53 3.02 -4.76
N ALA A 65 5.27 3.39 -5.01
CA ALA A 65 4.81 3.89 -6.31
C ALA A 65 5.50 5.20 -6.72
N ASN A 66 5.79 6.07 -5.75
CA ASN A 66 6.54 7.31 -6.00
C ASN A 66 8.00 7.04 -6.38
N VAL A 67 8.67 6.13 -5.68
CA VAL A 67 10.07 5.78 -5.99
C VAL A 67 10.16 5.00 -7.30
N ALA A 68 9.21 4.09 -7.53
CA ALA A 68 9.08 3.27 -8.72
C ALA A 68 8.98 4.08 -10.01
N MET A 69 8.34 5.26 -9.97
CA MET A 69 8.22 6.15 -11.13
C MET A 69 9.56 6.54 -11.74
N TRP A 70 10.59 6.69 -10.91
CA TRP A 70 11.92 7.05 -11.36
C TRP A 70 12.85 5.83 -11.44
N SER A 71 12.75 4.89 -10.48
CA SER A 71 13.68 3.77 -10.40
C SER A 71 13.46 2.72 -11.49
N LEU A 72 12.22 2.47 -11.93
CA LEU A 72 11.95 1.49 -13.00
C LEU A 72 12.49 1.94 -14.36
N PRO A 73 12.25 3.19 -14.81
CA PRO A 73 12.86 3.68 -16.04
C PRO A 73 14.38 3.74 -16.00
N ALA A 74 14.97 4.08 -14.83
CA ALA A 74 16.41 4.26 -14.69
C ALA A 74 17.21 2.95 -14.58
N TYR A 75 16.70 1.96 -13.85
CA TYR A 75 17.43 0.73 -13.51
C TYR A 75 16.78 -0.55 -14.05
N GLY A 76 15.69 -0.41 -14.83
CA GLY A 76 14.90 -1.52 -15.32
C GLY A 76 13.99 -2.13 -14.24
N ALA A 77 13.12 -3.05 -14.67
CA ALA A 77 12.04 -3.56 -13.83
C ALA A 77 12.53 -4.26 -12.54
N ILE A 78 13.58 -5.08 -12.62
CA ILE A 78 14.04 -5.89 -11.47
C ILE A 78 14.75 -5.01 -10.44
N VAL A 79 15.81 -4.32 -10.84
CA VAL A 79 16.64 -3.50 -9.94
C VAL A 79 15.87 -2.28 -9.47
N GLY A 80 15.10 -1.63 -10.35
CA GLY A 80 14.24 -0.51 -10.00
C GLY A 80 13.17 -0.86 -8.97
N SER A 81 12.54 -2.03 -9.10
CA SER A 81 11.53 -2.51 -8.13
C SER A 81 12.17 -2.87 -6.79
N LEU A 82 13.33 -3.52 -6.79
CA LEU A 82 14.06 -3.82 -5.55
C LEU A 82 14.43 -2.53 -4.80
N LEU A 83 14.93 -1.52 -5.51
CA LEU A 83 15.22 -0.20 -4.93
C LEU A 83 13.97 0.46 -4.34
N ALA A 84 12.88 0.51 -5.11
CA ALA A 84 11.62 1.09 -4.64
C ALA A 84 11.07 0.36 -3.42
N TRP A 85 11.22 -0.97 -3.38
CA TRP A 85 10.83 -1.78 -2.23
C TRP A 85 11.67 -1.48 -0.98
N VAL A 86 13.00 -1.45 -1.11
CA VAL A 86 13.90 -1.13 0.03
C VAL A 86 13.58 0.25 0.59
N VAL A 87 13.45 1.27 -0.28
CA VAL A 87 13.12 2.64 0.15
C VAL A 87 11.75 2.70 0.82
N SER A 88 10.77 1.98 0.30
CA SER A 88 9.44 1.90 0.91
C SER A 88 9.45 1.26 2.30
N VAL A 89 10.16 0.14 2.46
CA VAL A 89 10.26 -0.57 3.74
C VAL A 89 10.98 0.27 4.78
N LEU A 90 12.12 0.87 4.42
CA LEU A 90 12.90 1.69 5.33
C LEU A 90 12.26 3.05 5.62
N GLY A 91 11.60 3.64 4.62
CA GLY A 91 10.98 4.96 4.72
C GLY A 91 9.62 4.97 5.41
N TRP A 92 8.89 3.85 5.40
CA TRP A 92 7.55 3.77 6.00
C TRP A 92 7.39 2.62 6.98
N SER A 93 7.57 1.37 6.52
CA SER A 93 7.21 0.19 7.31
C SER A 93 8.03 0.06 8.60
N VAL A 94 9.34 0.35 8.55
CA VAL A 94 10.23 0.31 9.73
C VAL A 94 9.89 1.43 10.72
N PRO A 95 9.81 2.72 10.35
CA PRO A 95 9.37 3.78 11.26
C PRO A 95 7.99 3.51 11.86
N ALA A 96 7.02 3.07 11.06
CA ALA A 96 5.68 2.75 11.54
C ALA A 96 5.73 1.66 12.63
N TYR A 97 6.47 0.57 12.38
CA TYR A 97 6.66 -0.49 13.36
C TYR A 97 7.30 0.01 14.66
N LEU A 98 8.35 0.83 14.58
CA LEU A 98 9.04 1.36 15.76
C LEU A 98 8.14 2.28 16.59
N VAL A 99 7.35 3.14 15.94
CA VAL A 99 6.40 4.03 16.62
C VAL A 99 5.29 3.22 17.30
N LEU A 100 4.67 2.28 16.58
CA LEU A 100 3.63 1.40 17.13
C LEU A 100 4.15 0.58 18.30
N ARG A 101 5.37 0.06 18.21
CA ARG A 101 6.01 -0.68 19.31
C ARG A 101 6.20 0.22 20.53
N ARG A 102 6.66 1.46 20.36
CA ARG A 102 6.81 2.42 21.47
C ARG A 102 5.47 2.72 22.13
N VAL A 103 4.45 3.07 21.35
CA VAL A 103 3.10 3.36 21.88
C VAL A 103 2.51 2.16 22.61
N HIS A 104 2.69 0.95 22.09
CA HIS A 104 2.20 -0.26 22.76
C HIS A 104 2.90 -0.51 24.10
N VAL A 105 4.21 -0.24 24.19
CA VAL A 105 4.97 -0.32 25.45
C VAL A 105 4.53 0.75 26.45
N ASP A 106 4.27 1.98 26.01
CA ASP A 106 3.85 3.08 26.89
C ASP A 106 2.42 2.89 27.44
N VAL A 107 1.54 2.19 26.72
CA VAL A 107 0.13 1.98 27.11
C VAL A 107 -0.06 0.75 28.01
N ASN A 108 0.76 -0.29 27.83
CA ASN A 108 0.62 -1.58 28.55
C ASN A 108 1.77 -1.87 29.54
N GLY A 109 2.75 -0.97 29.65
CA GLY A 109 3.92 -1.08 30.52
C GLY A 109 3.74 -0.44 31.88
#